data_AF-A0A420EQ60-F1
#
_entry.id   AF-A0A420EQ60-F1
#
_cell.length_a   1.000
_cell.length_b   1.000
_cell.length_c   1.000
_cell.angle_alpha   90.00
_cell.angle_beta   90.00
_cell.angle_gamma   90.00
#
_symmetry.space_group_name_H-M   'P 1'
#
loop_
_entity.id
_entity.type
_entity.pdbx_description
1 polymer ?
#
loop_
_entity_poly.entity_id
_entity_poly.type
_entity_poly.pdbx_seq_one_letter_code
_entity_poly.pdbx_strand_id
1 'polypeptide(L)'
;MPTPDYLPPRGSTAVFSGPWLRYEPAPGVHRYHQGYVATVAGWWNGAYELTLDAEAVTALADTLDAMADYVGGDWRTVEFDGHTLTVARPLSLGGGVHRVRPVEGRYRIGWGLPWLPVDLRRCDRVFGKP
;
A
#
# COMPACT_ATOMS: atom_id res chain seq x y z
N MET A 1 17.30 15.10 -6.86
CA MET A 1 16.28 14.17 -6.30
C MET A 1 16.29 14.39 -4.80
N PRO A 2 15.17 14.67 -4.14
CA PRO A 2 15.17 14.68 -2.68
C PRO A 2 15.45 13.24 -2.23
N THR A 3 16.54 13.06 -1.50
CA THR A 3 16.88 11.82 -0.83
C THR A 3 15.75 11.54 0.18
N PRO A 4 15.14 10.34 0.20
CA PRO A 4 14.18 10.04 1.25
C PRO A 4 14.95 10.02 2.58
N ASP A 5 14.70 11.01 3.45
CA ASP A 5 15.36 11.16 4.75
C ASP A 5 15.12 9.98 5.72
N TYR A 6 14.34 8.98 5.30
CA TYR A 6 14.13 7.74 6.03
C TYR A 6 13.73 6.61 5.07
N LEU A 7 14.58 5.58 4.96
CA LEU A 7 14.20 4.28 4.38
C LEU A 7 14.01 3.31 5.56
N PRO A 8 12.77 2.94 5.93
CA PRO A 8 12.55 2.05 7.04
C PRO A 8 13.23 0.69 6.78
N PRO A 9 14.01 0.14 7.73
CA PRO A 9 14.67 -1.14 7.55
C PRO A 9 13.67 -2.30 7.54
N ARG A 10 14.09 -3.46 7.03
CA ARG A 10 13.28 -4.69 7.08
C ARG A 10 12.90 -5.02 8.52
N GLY A 11 11.64 -5.38 8.73
CA GLY A 11 11.08 -5.67 10.04
C GLY A 11 10.63 -4.43 10.83
N SER A 12 10.89 -3.22 10.35
CA SER A 12 10.34 -2.01 10.96
C SER A 12 8.91 -1.75 10.52
N THR A 13 8.13 -1.17 11.43
CA THR A 13 6.76 -0.74 11.20
C THR A 13 6.73 0.78 11.00
N ALA A 14 6.06 1.23 9.95
CA ALA A 14 5.85 2.66 9.66
C ALA A 14 4.51 2.86 8.92
N VAL A 15 4.13 4.11 8.68
CA VAL A 15 2.98 4.43 7.82
C VAL A 15 3.46 4.57 6.39
N PHE A 16 2.78 3.87 5.48
CA PHE A 16 3.04 3.92 4.05
C PHE A 16 1.82 4.44 3.29
N SER A 17 2.06 5.12 2.17
CA SER A 17 1.01 5.54 1.24
C SER A 17 1.47 5.43 -0.21
N GLY A 18 0.51 5.36 -1.13
CA GLY A 18 0.73 5.44 -2.55
C GLY A 18 0.71 6.88 -3.09
N PRO A 19 1.47 7.21 -4.14
CA PRO A 19 1.39 8.48 -4.86
C PRO A 19 0.00 8.79 -5.40
N TRP A 20 -0.79 7.76 -5.72
CA TRP A 20 -2.17 7.90 -6.21
C TRP A 20 -3.13 8.49 -5.15
N LEU A 21 -2.76 8.46 -3.87
CA LEU A 21 -3.53 9.06 -2.77
C LEU A 21 -3.05 10.47 -2.40
N ARG A 22 -1.99 10.96 -3.05
CA ARG A 22 -1.39 12.26 -2.75
C ARG A 22 -2.23 13.38 -3.36
N TYR A 23 -2.49 14.42 -2.57
CA TYR A 23 -3.11 15.65 -3.04
C TYR A 23 -2.45 16.88 -2.38
N GLU A 24 -2.80 18.06 -2.88
CA GLU A 24 -2.21 19.32 -2.46
C GLU A 24 -3.32 20.30 -2.03
N PRO A 25 -3.69 20.35 -0.74
CA PRO A 25 -4.72 21.28 -0.24
C PRO A 25 -4.32 22.75 -0.37
N ALA A 26 -3.02 23.05 -0.40
CA ALA A 26 -2.46 24.38 -0.57
C ALA A 26 -1.09 24.27 -1.25
N PRO A 27 -0.63 25.31 -1.99
CA PRO A 27 0.64 25.28 -2.69
C PRO A 27 1.83 24.80 -1.85
N GLY A 28 2.51 23.74 -2.27
CA GLY A 28 3.66 23.14 -1.61
C GLY A 28 3.33 22.28 -0.37
N VAL A 29 2.06 22.14 0.01
CA VAL A 29 1.62 21.31 1.13
C VAL A 29 1.08 20.00 0.59
N HIS A 30 1.85 18.92 0.69
CA HIS A 30 1.38 17.59 0.27
C HIS A 30 0.72 16.82 1.42
N ARG A 31 -0.47 16.28 1.16
CA ARG A 31 -1.21 15.38 2.04
C ARG A 31 -1.58 14.09 1.31
N TYR A 32 -2.01 13.09 2.07
CA TYR A 32 -2.48 11.81 1.56
C TYR A 32 -3.87 11.52 2.13
N HIS A 33 -4.80 11.08 1.28
CA HIS A 33 -6.13 10.70 1.75
C HIS A 33 -6.08 9.56 2.77
N GLN A 34 -5.16 8.61 2.59
CA GLN A 34 -5.00 7.47 3.48
C GLN A 34 -3.52 7.12 3.67
N GLY A 35 -3.21 6.52 4.82
CA GLY A 35 -1.96 5.82 5.09
C GLY A 35 -2.25 4.47 5.72
N TYR A 36 -1.30 3.54 5.57
CA TYR A 36 -1.44 2.17 6.05
C TYR A 36 -0.27 1.84 6.98
N VAL A 37 -0.55 1.40 8.20
CA VAL A 37 0.47 0.89 9.12
C VAL A 37 0.95 -0.44 8.56
N ALA A 38 2.22 -0.51 8.21
CA ALA A 38 2.80 -1.67 7.54
C ALA A 38 4.19 -2.00 8.07
N THR A 39 4.51 -3.28 8.08
CA THR A 39 5.86 -3.77 8.40
C THR A 39 6.63 -4.06 7.11
N VAL A 40 7.87 -3.60 7.01
CA VAL A 40 8.70 -3.84 5.82
C VAL A 40 9.10 -5.32 5.75
N ALA A 41 8.61 -6.02 4.74
CA ALA A 41 8.92 -7.43 4.49
C ALA A 41 10.15 -7.59 3.58
N GLY A 42 10.38 -6.64 2.67
CA GLY A 42 11.48 -6.68 1.71
C GLY A 42 11.35 -5.57 0.65
N TRP A 43 11.99 -5.81 -0.49
CA TRP A 43 11.97 -4.89 -1.63
C TRP A 43 11.95 -5.68 -2.92
N TRP A 44 11.28 -5.12 -3.93
CA TRP A 44 11.30 -5.60 -5.29
C TRP A 44 11.57 -4.44 -6.23
N ASN A 45 12.67 -4.51 -6.98
CA ASN A 45 13.09 -3.46 -7.93
C ASN A 45 13.06 -2.03 -7.35
N GLY A 46 13.52 -1.88 -6.10
CA GLY A 46 13.52 -0.59 -5.38
C GLY A 46 12.19 -0.18 -4.75
N ALA A 47 11.08 -0.87 -5.03
CA ALA A 47 9.79 -0.68 -4.37
C ALA A 47 9.67 -1.53 -3.10
N TYR A 48 8.92 -1.06 -2.10
CA TYR A 48 8.70 -1.80 -0.87
C TYR A 48 7.79 -3.01 -1.06
N GLU A 49 8.16 -4.11 -0.42
CA GLU A 49 7.23 -5.17 -0.06
C GLU A 49 6.89 -5.04 1.42
N LEU A 50 5.60 -5.04 1.73
CA LEU A 50 5.09 -4.73 3.06
C LEU A 50 4.15 -5.83 3.54
N THR A 51 3.90 -5.87 4.84
CA THR A 51 2.81 -6.65 5.43
C THR A 51 1.81 -5.76 6.14
N LEU A 52 0.52 -6.00 5.88
CA LEU A 52 -0.62 -5.29 6.46
C LEU A 52 -1.50 -6.26 7.25
N ASP A 53 -2.19 -5.77 8.28
CA ASP A 53 -3.26 -6.53 8.92
C ASP A 53 -4.55 -6.53 8.06
N ALA A 54 -5.55 -7.30 8.49
CA ALA A 54 -6.81 -7.41 7.75
C ALA A 54 -7.55 -6.07 7.62
N GLU A 55 -7.51 -5.20 8.64
CA GLU A 55 -8.18 -3.89 8.62
C GLU A 55 -7.59 -2.99 7.52
N ALA A 56 -6.26 -2.89 7.46
CA ALA A 56 -5.56 -2.13 6.45
C ALA A 56 -5.73 -2.73 5.05
N VAL A 57 -5.80 -4.06 4.92
CA VAL A 57 -6.06 -4.72 3.63
C VAL A 57 -7.47 -4.43 3.13
N THR A 58 -8.49 -4.48 3.99
CA THR A 58 -9.86 -4.09 3.62
C THR A 58 -9.89 -2.66 3.09
N ALA A 59 -9.33 -1.71 3.85
CA ALA A 59 -9.30 -0.31 3.44
C ALA A 59 -8.53 -0.09 2.13
N LEU A 60 -7.45 -0.84 1.90
CA LEU A 60 -6.70 -0.80 0.65
C LEU A 60 -7.52 -1.32 -0.53
N ALA A 61 -8.18 -2.47 -0.38
CA ALA A 61 -9.01 -3.05 -1.43
C ALA A 61 -10.16 -2.10 -1.82
N ASP A 62 -10.88 -1.56 -0.82
CA ASP A 62 -11.96 -0.58 -1.04
C ASP A 62 -11.46 0.66 -1.80
N THR A 63 -10.26 1.11 -1.48
CA THR A 63 -9.66 2.30 -2.11
C THR A 63 -9.26 2.04 -3.55
N LEU A 64 -8.66 0.88 -3.83
CA LEU A 64 -8.27 0.51 -5.20
C LEU A 64 -9.49 0.26 -6.09
N ASP A 65 -10.56 -0.33 -5.53
CA ASP A 65 -11.84 -0.48 -6.23
C ASP A 65 -12.46 0.88 -6.58
N ALA A 66 -12.58 1.78 -5.60
CA ALA A 66 -13.12 3.12 -5.80
C ALA A 66 -12.34 3.97 -6.82
N MET A 67 -11.04 3.68 -6.98
CA MET A 67 -10.15 4.40 -7.89
C MET A 67 -9.98 3.72 -9.26
N ALA A 68 -10.57 2.54 -9.46
CA ALA A 68 -10.29 1.71 -10.62
C ALA A 68 -10.69 2.34 -11.96
N ASP A 69 -11.64 3.28 -11.96
CA ASP A 69 -12.05 4.03 -13.15
C ASP A 69 -11.25 5.32 -13.38
N TYR A 70 -10.45 5.76 -12.40
CA TYR A 70 -9.78 7.07 -12.43
C TYR A 70 -8.27 6.98 -12.68
N VAL A 71 -7.64 5.87 -12.32
CA VAL A 71 -6.19 5.66 -12.52
C VAL A 71 -6.01 4.68 -13.67
N GLY A 72 -5.28 5.09 -14.72
CA GLY A 72 -4.89 4.17 -15.79
C GLY A 72 -4.19 2.93 -15.22
N GLY A 73 -4.68 1.75 -15.61
CA GLY A 73 -4.34 0.48 -14.98
C GLY A 73 -5.63 -0.15 -14.41
N ASP A 74 -5.86 -1.41 -14.70
CA ASP A 74 -7.07 -2.11 -14.28
C ASP A 74 -6.96 -2.42 -12.77
N TRP A 75 -7.23 -1.43 -11.91
CA TRP A 75 -7.08 -1.57 -10.45
C TRP A 75 -8.24 -2.31 -9.78
N ARG A 76 -9.26 -2.72 -10.56
CA ARG A 76 -10.27 -3.74 -10.18
C ARG A 76 -9.67 -5.12 -9.89
N THR A 77 -8.35 -5.22 -9.93
CA THR A 77 -7.56 -6.44 -9.80
C THR A 77 -7.24 -6.78 -8.34
N VAL A 78 -7.60 -5.95 -7.37
CA VAL A 78 -7.39 -6.21 -5.94
C VAL A 78 -8.72 -6.36 -5.21
N GLU A 79 -8.99 -7.54 -4.68
CA GLU A 79 -10.22 -7.86 -3.95
C GLU A 79 -9.86 -8.54 -2.62
N PHE A 80 -10.60 -8.22 -1.56
CA PHE A 80 -10.47 -8.88 -0.27
C PHE A 80 -11.83 -9.36 0.24
N ASP A 81 -11.98 -10.67 0.39
CA ASP A 81 -13.24 -11.30 0.86
C ASP A 81 -13.37 -11.38 2.39
N GLY A 82 -12.46 -10.72 3.12
CA GLY A 82 -12.34 -10.81 4.57
C GLY A 82 -11.37 -11.91 5.06
N HIS A 83 -10.88 -12.77 4.16
CA HIS A 83 -9.93 -13.83 4.50
C HIS A 83 -8.79 -13.98 3.49
N THR A 84 -9.08 -13.91 2.20
CA THR A 84 -8.14 -14.07 1.09
C THR A 84 -8.04 -12.77 0.31
N LEU A 85 -6.81 -12.32 0.07
CA LEU A 85 -6.52 -11.18 -0.78
C LEU A 85 -6.20 -11.68 -2.19
N THR A 86 -7.07 -11.37 -3.14
CA THR A 86 -6.87 -11.70 -4.56
C THR A 86 -6.25 -10.50 -5.26
N VAL A 87 -5.16 -10.72 -6.00
CA VAL A 87 -4.42 -9.67 -6.69
C VAL A 87 -4.15 -10.13 -8.11
N ALA A 88 -4.59 -9.36 -9.11
CA ALA A 88 -4.38 -9.65 -10.51
C ALA A 88 -3.33 -8.72 -11.14
N ARG A 89 -2.48 -9.32 -11.98
CA ARG A 89 -1.28 -8.77 -12.62
C ARG A 89 -0.30 -8.02 -11.69
N PRO A 90 -0.02 -8.49 -10.45
CA PRO A 90 1.03 -7.90 -9.62
C PRO A 90 2.41 -8.07 -10.29
N LEU A 91 3.12 -6.96 -10.51
CA LEU A 91 4.42 -6.96 -11.18
C LEU A 91 5.44 -7.81 -10.42
N SER A 92 5.48 -7.67 -9.09
CA SER A 92 6.45 -8.39 -8.25
C SER A 92 6.16 -9.89 -8.10
N LEU A 93 4.97 -10.37 -8.49
CA LEU A 93 4.61 -11.79 -8.42
C LEU A 93 4.56 -12.45 -9.81
N GLY A 94 5.10 -11.79 -10.84
CA GLY A 94 5.21 -12.36 -12.20
C GLY A 94 3.95 -12.25 -13.06
N GLY A 95 3.00 -11.39 -12.70
CA GLY A 95 1.73 -11.22 -13.43
C GLY A 95 0.68 -12.31 -13.11
N GLY A 96 -0.41 -12.40 -13.87
CA GLY A 96 -1.49 -13.39 -13.63
C GLY A 96 -2.34 -13.09 -12.38
N VAL A 97 -3.15 -14.05 -11.92
CA VAL A 97 -4.00 -13.88 -10.72
C VAL A 97 -3.39 -14.63 -9.54
N HIS A 98 -3.22 -13.95 -8.41
CA HIS A 98 -2.62 -14.49 -7.20
C HIS A 98 -3.60 -14.43 -6.04
N ARG A 99 -3.57 -15.47 -5.20
CA ARG A 99 -4.28 -15.51 -3.92
C ARG A 99 -3.26 -15.43 -2.80
N VAL A 100 -3.32 -14.35 -2.03
CA VAL A 100 -2.47 -14.10 -0.87
C VAL A 100 -3.26 -14.45 0.39
N ARG A 101 -2.74 -15.43 1.13
CA ARG A 101 -3.24 -15.80 2.46
C ARG A 101 -2.44 -15.09 3.54
N PRO A 102 -3.04 -14.81 4.70
CA PRO A 102 -2.31 -14.20 5.78
C PRO A 102 -1.27 -15.17 6.34
N VAL A 103 -0.11 -14.63 6.70
CA VAL A 103 0.89 -15.29 7.56
C VAL A 103 0.88 -14.53 8.88
N GLU A 104 0.58 -15.22 9.98
CA GLU A 104 0.44 -14.60 11.31
C GLU A 104 -0.56 -13.43 11.33
N GLY A 105 -1.65 -13.57 10.58
CA GLY A 105 -2.70 -12.54 10.47
C GLY A 105 -2.35 -11.36 9.57
N ARG A 106 -1.22 -11.40 8.85
CA ARG A 106 -0.79 -10.32 7.95
C ARG A 106 -0.65 -10.74 6.50
N TYR A 107 -0.99 -9.84 5.60
CA TYR A 107 -1.00 -10.05 4.16
C TYR A 107 0.19 -9.34 3.53
N ARG A 108 0.92 -10.06 2.66
CA ARG A 108 2.02 -9.48 1.90
C ARG A 108 1.48 -8.66 0.73
N ILE A 109 1.83 -7.38 0.71
CA ILE A 109 1.54 -6.43 -0.35
C ILE A 109 2.84 -5.92 -0.99
N GLY A 110 2.77 -4.82 -1.72
CA GLY A 110 3.89 -4.21 -2.42
C GLY A 110 3.61 -4.25 -3.90
N TRP A 111 3.60 -5.47 -4.47
CA TRP A 111 3.18 -5.77 -5.84
C TRP A 111 3.91 -4.99 -6.95
N GLY A 112 5.07 -4.41 -6.62
CA GLY A 112 5.80 -3.48 -7.49
C GLY A 112 5.20 -2.08 -7.57
N LEU A 113 4.26 -1.74 -6.69
CA LEU A 113 3.69 -0.41 -6.57
C LEU A 113 4.63 0.54 -5.83
N PRO A 114 4.64 1.84 -6.19
CA PRO A 114 5.56 2.82 -5.63
C PRO A 114 5.13 3.28 -4.23
N TRP A 115 5.08 2.37 -3.25
CA TRP A 115 4.82 2.70 -1.85
C TRP A 115 5.89 3.63 -1.29
N LEU A 116 5.45 4.62 -0.52
CA LEU A 116 6.32 5.61 0.10
C LEU A 116 6.09 5.63 1.62
N PRO A 117 7.16 5.63 2.44
CA PRO A 117 7.01 5.94 3.86
C PRO A 117 6.56 7.41 4.01
N VAL A 118 5.57 7.65 4.86
CA VAL A 118 5.00 8.99 5.10
C VAL A 118 4.82 9.25 6.59
N ASP A 119 4.86 10.53 6.98
CA ASP A 119 4.46 10.95 8.33
C ASP A 119 2.94 10.76 8.48
N LEU A 120 2.51 10.08 9.55
CA LEU A 120 1.09 9.84 9.86
C LEU A 120 0.28 11.15 9.91
N ARG A 121 0.89 12.27 10.28
CA ARG A 121 0.24 13.59 10.37
C ARG A 121 -0.11 14.16 8.99
N ARG A 122 0.48 13.63 7.92
CA ARG A 122 0.19 13.98 6.53
C ARG A 122 -0.94 13.14 5.94
N CYS A 123 -1.42 12.13 6.65
CA CYS A 123 -2.55 11.29 6.24
C CYS A 123 -3.85 11.80 6.90
N ASP A 124 -4.94 11.86 6.14
CA ASP A 124 -6.25 12.21 6.70
C ASP A 124 -6.85 11.05 7.50
N ARG A 125 -6.56 9.82 7.07
CA ARG A 125 -6.92 8.57 7.75
C ARG A 125 -5.72 7.63 7.77
N VAL A 126 -5.57 6.88 8.85
CA VAL A 126 -4.54 5.83 8.97
C VAL A 126 -5.23 4.53 9.36
N PHE A 127 -4.92 3.45 8.63
CA PHE A 127 -5.50 2.13 8.85
C PHE A 127 -4.47 1.12 9.34
N GLY A 128 -4.95 0.16 10.12
CA GLY A 128 -4.17 -0.96 10.62
C GLY A 128 -3.45 -0.69 11.93
N LYS A 129 -2.93 -1.77 12.51
CA LYS A 129 -2.28 -1.79 13.83
C LYS A 129 -0.82 -2.26 13.71
N PRO A 130 0.05 -1.84 14.66
CA PRO A 130 1.46 -2.20 14.65
C PRO A 130 1.73 -3.69 14.61
#